data_AF-A0A2V5P5Z3-F1
#
_entry.id   AF-A0A2V5P5Z3-F1
#
_cell.length_a   1.000
_cell.length_b   1.000
_cell.length_c   1.000
_cell.angle_alpha   90.00
_cell.angle_beta   90.00
_cell.angle_gamma   90.00
#
_symmetry.space_group_name_H-M   'P 1'
#
loop_
_entity.id
_entity.type
_entity.pdbx_description
1 polymer ?
#
loop_
_entity_poly.entity_id
_entity_poly.type
_entity_poly.pdbx_seq_one_letter_code
_entity_poly.pdbx_strand_id
1 'polypeptide(L)'
;MKNRMHWWVGTVLGSASLALVFGASSLSAAPTVATAYTISNDTNGNSVLVFNFDGDALTAGPVVPTGGLGTGGQEPDFALANAHVLQLSDDGKLLFVCNPGSDT
;
A
#
# COMPACT_ATOMS: atom_id res chain seq x y z
N MET A 1 -87.57 -4.92 -23.63
CA MET A 1 -86.45 -5.50 -24.41
C MET A 1 -85.26 -4.55 -24.31
N LYS A 2 -84.16 -5.02 -23.68
CA LYS A 2 -82.78 -4.50 -23.63
C LYS A 2 -82.54 -2.98 -23.78
N ASN A 3 -82.52 -2.25 -22.66
CA ASN A 3 -81.72 -1.03 -22.55
C ASN A 3 -80.31 -1.41 -22.06
N ARG A 4 -79.38 -1.55 -23.01
CA ARG A 4 -77.94 -1.65 -22.73
C ARG A 4 -77.40 -0.23 -22.53
N MET A 5 -77.16 0.14 -21.28
CA MET A 5 -76.41 1.35 -20.95
C MET A 5 -74.92 1.08 -21.19
N HIS A 6 -74.35 1.73 -22.20
CA HIS A 6 -72.91 1.76 -22.46
C HIS A 6 -72.22 2.54 -21.33
N TRP A 7 -71.34 1.85 -20.59
CA TRP A 7 -70.48 2.48 -19.60
C TRP A 7 -69.24 3.08 -20.28
N TRP A 8 -68.76 4.15 -19.66
CA TRP A 8 -67.98 5.22 -20.25
C TRP A 8 -66.49 4.92 -20.47
N VAL A 9 -65.93 5.72 -21.37
CA VAL A 9 -64.52 5.92 -21.75
C VAL A 9 -63.66 6.44 -20.59
N GLY A 10 -62.36 6.08 -20.57
CA GLY A 10 -61.28 6.77 -19.85
C GLY A 10 -60.06 5.87 -19.60
N THR A 11 -59.10 5.73 -20.52
CA THR A 11 -57.84 6.50 -20.64
C THR A 11 -56.98 6.50 -19.37
N VAL A 12 -55.80 5.87 -19.38
CA VAL A 12 -54.48 6.49 -19.09
C VAL A 12 -53.38 5.53 -19.60
N LEU A 13 -52.71 5.94 -20.69
CA LEU A 13 -51.32 5.57 -20.98
C LEU A 13 -50.45 6.14 -19.85
N GLY A 14 -49.70 5.30 -19.15
CA GLY A 14 -48.83 5.72 -18.04
C GLY A 14 -47.48 5.02 -18.11
N SER A 15 -46.62 5.55 -18.98
CA SER A 15 -45.20 5.23 -19.10
C SER A 15 -44.44 5.51 -17.81
N ALA A 16 -43.59 4.58 -17.36
CA ALA A 16 -42.32 4.90 -16.67
C ALA A 16 -41.54 3.60 -16.36
N SER A 17 -40.80 3.11 -17.36
CA SER A 17 -39.70 2.18 -17.09
C SER A 17 -38.58 2.96 -16.39
N LEU A 18 -38.41 2.76 -15.09
CA LEU A 18 -37.31 3.33 -14.31
C LEU A 18 -36.03 2.53 -14.62
N ALA A 19 -35.34 2.88 -15.71
CA ALA A 19 -34.02 2.33 -15.99
C ALA A 19 -32.99 3.03 -15.10
N LEU A 20 -32.61 2.39 -13.98
CA LEU A 20 -31.41 2.76 -13.24
C LEU A 20 -30.19 2.43 -14.10
N VAL A 21 -29.61 3.43 -14.74
CA VAL A 21 -28.27 3.33 -15.32
C VAL A 21 -27.28 3.38 -14.16
N PHE A 22 -26.86 2.22 -13.67
CA PHE A 22 -25.67 2.12 -12.84
C PHE A 22 -24.46 2.40 -13.72
N GLY A 23 -24.03 3.65 -13.77
CA GLY A 23 -22.73 4.01 -14.32
C GLY A 23 -21.66 3.30 -13.49
N ALA A 24 -21.00 2.31 -14.08
CA ALA A 24 -19.80 1.71 -13.50
C ALA A 24 -18.67 2.76 -13.58
N SER A 25 -18.60 3.64 -12.59
CA SER A 25 -17.42 4.47 -12.39
C SER A 25 -16.29 3.53 -11.97
N SER A 26 -15.34 3.29 -12.86
CA SER A 26 -14.07 2.67 -12.49
C SER A 26 -13.40 3.57 -11.46
N LEU A 27 -13.48 3.18 -10.19
CA LEU A 27 -12.73 3.86 -9.13
C LEU A 27 -11.25 3.53 -9.36
N SER A 28 -10.52 4.45 -9.99
CA SER A 28 -9.07 4.34 -10.07
C SER A 28 -8.54 4.41 -8.64
N ALA A 29 -7.89 3.33 -8.18
CA ALA A 29 -7.19 3.35 -6.90
C ALA A 29 -6.16 4.47 -6.95
N ALA A 30 -6.19 5.37 -5.96
CA ALA A 30 -5.17 6.39 -5.84
C ALA A 30 -3.78 5.72 -5.80
N PRO A 31 -2.75 6.33 -6.43
CA PRO A 31 -1.40 5.77 -6.41
C PRO A 31 -0.98 5.53 -4.97
N THR A 32 -0.56 4.30 -4.69
CA THR A 32 -0.14 3.90 -3.35
C THR A 32 1.27 4.41 -3.13
N VAL A 33 1.40 5.49 -2.35
CA VAL A 33 2.69 5.99 -1.90
C VAL A 33 3.14 5.16 -0.70
N ALA A 34 4.37 4.68 -0.71
CA ALA A 34 4.94 3.89 0.37
C ALA A 34 6.43 4.17 0.57
N THR A 35 6.96 3.77 1.72
CA THR A 35 8.39 3.83 2.01
C THR A 35 8.87 2.44 2.42
N ALA A 36 9.96 1.99 1.81
CA ALA A 36 10.62 0.75 2.15
C ALA A 36 11.95 1.04 2.85
N TYR A 37 12.29 0.19 3.82
CA TYR A 37 13.51 0.30 4.60
C TYR A 37 14.26 -1.02 4.53
N THR A 38 15.57 -0.96 4.42
CA THR A 38 16.48 -2.11 4.50
C THR A 38 17.78 -1.67 5.17
N ILE A 39 18.58 -2.62 5.65
CA ILE A 39 19.90 -2.34 6.24
C ILE A 39 21.03 -2.88 5.33
N SER A 40 22.13 -2.14 5.21
CA SER A 40 23.36 -2.64 4.61
C SER A 40 24.12 -3.59 5.56
N ASN A 41 25.02 -4.39 5.00
CA ASN A 41 25.96 -5.21 5.75
C ASN A 41 27.39 -4.95 5.24
N ASP A 42 28.06 -3.94 5.78
CA ASP A 42 29.39 -3.48 5.36
C ASP A 42 30.36 -3.48 6.55
N THR A 43 31.58 -4.00 6.34
CA THR A 43 32.64 -4.06 7.37
C THR A 43 33.09 -2.69 7.86
N ASN A 44 32.84 -1.62 7.10
CA ASN A 44 33.19 -0.24 7.45
C ASN A 44 32.05 0.53 8.11
N GLY A 45 30.86 -0.07 8.21
CA GLY A 45 29.71 0.52 8.88
C GLY A 45 28.39 0.24 8.17
N ASN A 46 27.39 -0.18 8.94
CA ASN A 46 26.05 -0.44 8.43
C ASN A 46 25.20 0.84 8.43
N SER A 47 24.30 0.91 7.46
CA SER A 47 23.36 2.02 7.32
C SER A 47 21.97 1.51 6.98
N VAL A 48 20.95 2.22 7.45
CA VAL A 48 19.58 2.09 6.96
C VAL A 48 19.49 2.78 5.62
N LEU A 49 19.01 2.05 4.62
CA LEU A 49 18.72 2.54 3.28
C LEU A 49 17.20 2.76 3.17
N VAL A 50 16.80 3.96 2.79
CA VAL A 50 15.40 4.34 2.61
C VAL A 50 15.08 4.39 1.12
N PHE A 51 13.93 3.84 0.73
CA PHE A 51 13.42 3.94 -0.63
C PHE A 51 11.99 4.46 -0.62
N ASN A 52 11.71 5.45 -1.46
CA ASN A 52 10.36 5.99 -1.64
C ASN A 52 9.73 5.35 -2.88
N PHE A 53 8.52 4.82 -2.71
CA PHE A 53 7.68 4.31 -3.79
C PHE A 53 6.59 5.34 -4.09
N ASP A 54 6.54 5.80 -5.33
CA ASP A 54 5.57 6.79 -5.80
C ASP A 54 4.30 6.16 -6.43
N GLY A 55 4.27 4.83 -6.54
CA GLY A 55 3.23 4.08 -7.24
C GLY A 55 3.74 3.37 -8.51
N ASP A 56 4.93 3.71 -9.00
CA ASP A 56 5.53 3.14 -10.21
C ASP A 56 6.97 2.66 -9.97
N ALA A 57 7.80 3.48 -9.31
CA ALA A 57 9.22 3.18 -9.13
C ALA A 57 9.70 3.41 -7.68
N LEU A 58 10.75 2.68 -7.31
CA LEU A 58 11.52 2.95 -6.10
C LEU A 58 12.60 3.98 -6.41
N THR A 59 12.61 5.06 -5.64
CA THR A 59 13.67 6.08 -5.67
C THR A 59 14.47 6.03 -4.38
N ALA A 60 15.79 6.17 -4.50
CA ALA A 60 16.66 6.21 -3.33
C ALA A 60 16.36 7.46 -2.50
N GLY A 61 16.12 7.24 -1.20
CA GLY A 61 15.94 8.29 -0.20
C GLY A 61 17.21 8.49 0.63
N PRO A 62 17.06 9.02 1.86
CA PRO A 62 18.16 9.19 2.78
C PRO A 62 18.86 7.87 3.16
N VAL A 63 20.13 8.00 3.55
CA VAL A 63 20.91 6.93 4.17
C VAL A 63 21.23 7.33 5.60
N VAL A 64 20.92 6.45 6.56
CA VAL A 64 21.09 6.74 7.99
C VAL A 64 22.10 5.78 8.59
N PRO A 65 23.29 6.25 9.04
CA PRO A 65 24.28 5.39 9.69
C PRO A 65 23.72 4.78 10.98
N THR A 66 23.97 3.48 11.18
CA THR A 66 23.59 2.79 12.43
C THR A 66 24.68 2.90 13.51
N GLY A 67 25.93 3.09 13.10
CA GLY A 67 27.10 3.15 13.98
C GLY A 67 27.75 1.80 14.27
N GLY A 68 27.09 0.68 13.94
CA GLY A 68 27.65 -0.67 14.06
C GLY A 68 28.33 -1.14 12.78
N LEU A 69 29.23 -2.11 12.93
CA LEU A 69 29.96 -2.73 11.83
C LEU A 69 29.22 -3.98 11.32
N GLY A 70 29.28 -4.21 10.02
CA GLY A 70 28.81 -5.44 9.39
C GLY A 70 29.91 -6.48 9.25
N THR A 71 29.52 -7.67 8.78
CA THR A 71 30.45 -8.75 8.37
C THR A 71 30.83 -8.67 6.90
N GLY A 72 30.22 -7.75 6.13
CA GLY A 72 30.46 -7.66 4.68
C GLY A 72 29.86 -8.83 3.88
N GLY A 73 28.97 -9.61 4.48
CA GLY A 73 28.33 -10.76 3.84
C GLY A 73 29.26 -11.94 3.54
N GLN A 74 30.37 -12.07 4.27
CA GLN A 74 31.30 -13.20 4.14
C GLN A 74 30.75 -14.45 4.86
N GLU A 75 31.02 -15.63 4.29
CA GLU A 75 30.76 -16.94 4.91
C GLU A 75 31.43 -17.05 6.30
N PRO A 76 30.78 -17.68 7.29
CA PRO A 76 29.42 -18.25 7.28
C PRO A 76 28.32 -17.19 7.59
N ASP A 77 28.70 -15.94 7.84
CA ASP A 77 27.86 -14.89 8.44
C ASP A 77 27.05 -14.09 7.41
N PHE A 78 26.37 -14.80 6.51
CA PHE A 78 25.28 -14.22 5.71
C PHE A 78 24.13 -13.71 6.60
N ALA A 79 24.08 -14.13 7.86
CA ALA A 79 23.00 -13.91 8.81
C ALA A 79 22.79 -12.43 9.22
N LEU A 80 23.72 -11.52 8.91
CA LEU A 80 23.48 -10.08 9.11
C LEU A 80 22.75 -9.41 7.93
N ALA A 81 22.52 -10.13 6.83
CA ALA A 81 21.69 -9.65 5.73
C ALA A 81 20.19 -9.71 6.13
N ASN A 82 19.66 -8.61 6.68
CA ASN A 82 18.23 -8.39 6.95
C ASN A 82 17.48 -9.54 7.67
N ALA A 83 18.13 -10.30 8.56
CA ALA A 83 17.48 -11.32 9.40
C ALA A 83 16.60 -10.67 10.49
N HIS A 84 15.44 -10.12 10.13
CA HIS A 84 14.50 -9.43 11.05
C HIS A 84 15.14 -8.29 11.86
N VAL A 85 16.06 -7.57 11.24
CA VAL A 85 16.85 -6.49 11.87
C VAL A 85 16.05 -5.18 11.96
N LEU A 86 14.88 -5.11 11.30
CA LEU A 86 14.04 -3.92 11.19
C LEU A 86 12.62 -4.22 11.69
N GLN A 87 12.08 -3.33 12.52
CA GLN A 87 10.69 -3.39 12.97
C GLN A 87 10.10 -1.98 13.00
N LEU A 88 8.96 -1.80 12.34
CA LEU A 88 8.20 -0.56 12.46
C LEU A 88 7.33 -0.60 13.72
N SER A 89 7.18 0.54 14.41
CA SER A 89 6.17 0.69 15.46
C SER A 89 4.77 0.55 14.89
N ASP A 90 3.81 0.14 15.73
CA ASP A 90 2.41 -0.03 15.32
C ASP A 90 1.79 1.26 14.75
N ASP A 91 2.27 2.43 15.21
CA ASP A 91 1.82 3.73 14.73
C ASP A 91 2.61 4.27 13.51
N GLY A 92 3.59 3.49 13.02
CA GLY A 92 4.38 3.82 11.84
C GLY A 92 5.40 4.95 12.00
N LYS A 93 5.61 5.47 13.23
CA LYS A 93 6.46 6.65 13.45
C LYS A 93 7.91 6.33 13.80
N LEU A 94 8.16 5.11 14.30
CA LEU A 94 9.49 4.68 14.71
C LEU A 94 9.89 3.45 13.89
N LEU A 95 11.15 3.45 13.46
CA LEU A 95 11.81 2.28 12.91
C LEU A 95 12.87 1.82 13.91
N PHE A 96 12.67 0.64 14.49
CA PHE A 96 13.66 -0.01 15.32
C PHE A 96 14.62 -0.79 14.43
N VAL A 97 15.91 -0.57 14.67
CA VAL A 97 16.99 -1.14 13.87
C VAL A 97 17.93 -1.83 14.84
N CYS A 98 18.14 -3.13 14.66
CA CYS A 98 19.22 -3.81 15.36
C CYS A 98 20.57 -3.32 14.80
N ASN A 99 21.48 -2.98 15.69
CA ASN A 99 22.78 -2.42 15.39
C ASN A 99 23.87 -3.49 15.60
N PRO A 100 24.05 -4.42 14.66
CA PRO A 100 25.03 -5.49 14.85
C PRO A 100 26.44 -4.92 14.97
N GLY A 101 27.25 -5.52 15.84
CA GLY A 101 28.65 -5.13 16.05
C GLY A 101 28.87 -3.82 16.80
N SER A 102 27.85 -3.25 17.45
CA SER A 102 27.99 -1.99 18.22
C SER A 102 28.49 -2.17 19.66
N ASP A 103 28.35 -3.36 20.25
CA ASP A 103 28.81 -3.69 21.61
C ASP A 103 30.15 -4.43 21.56
N THR A 104 31.22 -3.70 21.27
CA THR A 104 32.62 -4.17 21.34
C THR A 104 33.29 -3.77 22.64
#